data_AF-A0A3P1YKX8-F1
#
_entry.id   AF-A0A3P1YKX8-F1
#
_cell.length_a   1.000
_cell.length_b   1.000
_cell.length_c   1.000
_cell.angle_alpha   90.00
_cell.angle_beta   90.00
_cell.angle_gamma   90.00
#
_symmetry.space_group_name_H-M   'P 1'
#
loop_
_entity.id
_entity.type
_entity.pdbx_description
1 polymer ?
#
loop_
_entity_poly.entity_id
_entity_poly.type
_entity_poly.pdbx_seq_one_letter_code
_entity_poly.pdbx_strand_id
1 'polypeptide(L)'
;MKTKKKTLFLSLLFLWITAGITGCNKDDDQLWEISPDGKQTVIEQKINGIVFKFCLLNEQGKPATVFKEGENFTFSFLLNNITQDDISVSADFINNDFYRVYQSNNTDRGTPWTGIWCEFSRKPTEMNIDPLTTRKLNCPWKLTNDTRPDYPFCMSESKETLPKGDYYTTIHTQFKYATHKEQFTENIHFKINFKIQ
;
A
#
# COMPACT_ATOMS: atom_id res chain seq x y z
N MET A 1 58.22 54.25 -2.14
CA MET A 1 59.00 53.30 -2.97
C MET A 1 59.10 51.96 -2.25
N LYS A 2 58.34 50.94 -2.68
CA LYS A 2 58.60 49.50 -2.58
C LYS A 2 57.40 48.75 -3.15
N THR A 3 57.51 48.49 -4.45
CA THR A 3 56.59 47.76 -5.31
C THR A 3 56.58 46.29 -4.89
N LYS A 4 55.42 45.73 -4.54
CA LYS A 4 55.25 44.28 -4.39
C LYS A 4 54.81 43.70 -5.74
N LYS A 5 55.62 42.74 -6.21
CA LYS A 5 55.55 42.08 -7.52
C LYS A 5 54.25 41.29 -7.68
N LYS A 6 53.64 41.43 -8.86
CA LYS A 6 52.64 40.53 -9.41
C LYS A 6 53.32 39.21 -9.77
N THR A 7 52.76 38.09 -9.34
CA THR A 7 53.06 36.76 -9.90
C THR A 7 51.77 36.17 -10.42
N LEU A 8 51.80 35.90 -11.72
CA LEU A 8 50.76 35.36 -12.58
C LEU A 8 51.20 33.92 -12.88
N PHE A 9 50.42 32.92 -12.48
CA PHE A 9 50.58 31.52 -12.86
C PHE A 9 49.19 30.89 -12.77
N LEU A 10 48.48 30.71 -13.88
CA LEU A 10 48.59 29.67 -14.91
C LEU A 10 47.42 28.68 -14.72
N SER A 11 46.45 28.89 -15.59
CA SER A 11 45.32 28.01 -15.95
C SER A 11 45.60 26.50 -15.77
N LEU A 12 44.77 25.83 -14.96
CA LEU A 12 44.41 24.44 -15.20
C LEU A 12 42.90 24.35 -15.43
N LEU A 13 42.51 24.24 -16.70
CA LEU A 13 41.21 23.73 -17.11
C LEU A 13 41.09 22.29 -16.61
N PHE A 14 40.27 22.07 -15.59
CA PHE A 14 39.68 20.75 -15.34
C PHE A 14 38.32 20.71 -16.05
N LEU A 15 38.33 20.22 -17.31
CA LEU A 15 37.13 19.72 -17.97
C LEU A 15 36.65 18.50 -17.19
N TRP A 16 35.72 18.69 -16.26
CA TRP A 16 34.91 17.59 -15.76
C TRP A 16 33.87 17.32 -16.83
N ILE A 17 34.14 16.27 -17.60
CA ILE A 17 33.18 15.66 -18.52
C ILE A 17 31.99 15.24 -17.67
N THR A 18 30.93 16.07 -17.67
CA THR A 18 29.63 15.66 -17.20
C THR A 18 29.14 14.60 -18.16
N ALA A 19 29.37 13.33 -17.82
CA ALA A 19 28.66 12.22 -18.41
C ALA A 19 27.18 12.37 -18.02
N GLY A 20 26.47 13.19 -18.80
CA GLY A 20 25.03 13.14 -18.90
C GLY A 20 24.67 11.82 -19.54
N ILE A 21 24.52 10.79 -18.70
CA ILE A 21 23.79 9.61 -19.09
C ILE A 21 22.33 10.07 -19.12
N THR A 22 21.88 10.30 -20.34
CA THR A 22 20.47 10.38 -20.74
C THR A 22 19.61 9.48 -19.86
N GLY A 23 18.67 10.11 -19.15
CA GLY A 23 17.68 9.40 -18.35
C GLY A 23 16.98 8.35 -19.20
N CYS A 24 17.19 7.08 -18.86
CA CYS A 24 16.29 6.03 -19.29
C CYS A 24 14.90 6.33 -18.73
N ASN A 25 13.90 6.06 -19.58
CA ASN A 25 12.51 6.39 -19.39
C ASN A 25 12.00 6.05 -17.98
N LYS A 26 11.33 7.03 -17.38
CA LYS A 26 10.49 6.89 -16.20
C LYS A 26 9.25 6.08 -16.58
N ASP A 27 9.18 4.85 -16.11
CA ASP A 27 7.96 4.10 -15.78
C ASP A 27 8.38 2.93 -14.86
N ASP A 28 9.14 3.25 -13.81
CA ASP A 28 9.35 2.30 -12.72
C ASP A 28 8.05 2.27 -11.91
N ASP A 29 7.33 1.15 -11.92
CA ASP A 29 6.21 0.89 -11.00
C ASP A 29 6.71 1.06 -9.56
N GLN A 30 6.48 2.24 -8.99
CA GLN A 30 7.04 2.64 -7.71
C GLN A 30 6.51 1.70 -6.61
N LEU A 31 7.42 0.92 -6.01
CA LEU A 31 7.12 0.07 -4.87
C LEU A 31 7.19 0.88 -3.57
N TRP A 32 6.10 0.91 -2.82
CA TRP A 32 6.08 1.41 -1.45
C TRP A 32 6.09 0.24 -0.47
N GLU A 33 7.15 0.16 0.33
CA GLU A 33 7.41 -0.98 1.21
C GLU A 33 7.65 -0.54 2.65
N ILE A 34 7.07 -1.26 3.61
CA ILE A 34 7.38 -1.14 5.03
C ILE A 34 7.89 -2.48 5.59
N SER A 35 8.72 -2.40 6.63
CA SER A 35 9.37 -3.55 7.26
C SER A 35 9.15 -3.60 8.78
N PRO A 36 9.31 -4.78 9.41
CA PRO A 36 9.20 -4.93 10.87
C PRO A 36 10.19 -4.07 11.65
N ASP A 37 11.40 -3.90 11.11
CA ASP A 37 12.47 -3.11 11.73
C ASP A 37 12.38 -1.60 11.41
N GLY A 38 11.41 -1.22 10.57
CA GLY A 38 11.17 0.15 10.16
C GLY A 38 10.41 0.96 11.21
N LYS A 39 10.50 2.30 11.12
CA LYS A 39 9.71 3.22 11.96
C LYS A 39 8.27 3.39 11.49
N GLN A 40 7.96 3.01 10.25
CA GLN A 40 6.65 3.18 9.63
C GLN A 40 5.87 1.87 9.67
N THR A 41 4.63 1.94 10.12
CA THR A 41 3.69 0.80 10.16
C THR A 41 2.50 1.00 9.22
N VAL A 42 2.48 2.11 8.48
CA VAL A 42 1.42 2.48 7.53
C VAL A 42 2.07 3.00 6.26
N ILE A 43 1.66 2.45 5.12
CA ILE A 43 1.91 3.05 3.81
C ILE A 43 0.80 4.08 3.57
N GLU A 44 1.15 5.33 3.32
CA GLU A 44 0.20 6.39 2.99
C GLU A 44 0.65 7.12 1.72
N GLN A 45 -0.21 7.15 0.69
CA GLN A 45 0.05 7.82 -0.58
C GLN A 45 -1.13 8.71 -0.97
N LYS A 46 -0.84 9.92 -1.42
CA LYS A 46 -1.85 10.89 -1.89
C LYS A 46 -1.71 11.07 -3.40
N ILE A 47 -2.75 10.71 -4.15
CA ILE A 47 -2.78 10.77 -5.61
C ILE A 47 -4.12 11.35 -6.06
N ASN A 48 -4.09 12.40 -6.87
CA ASN A 48 -5.23 13.16 -7.44
C ASN A 48 -6.49 13.25 -6.55
N GLY A 49 -6.30 13.65 -5.28
CA GLY A 49 -7.43 13.87 -4.36
C GLY A 49 -7.94 12.64 -3.62
N ILE A 50 -7.25 11.50 -3.73
CA ILE A 50 -7.46 10.31 -2.90
C ILE A 50 -6.22 10.07 -2.05
N VAL A 51 -6.42 9.75 -0.78
CA VAL A 51 -5.36 9.23 0.09
C VAL A 51 -5.58 7.74 0.30
N PHE A 52 -4.63 6.94 -0.17
CA PHE A 52 -4.53 5.51 0.07
C PHE A 52 -3.79 5.28 1.38
N LYS A 53 -4.33 4.44 2.25
CA LYS A 53 -3.60 3.93 3.42
C LYS A 53 -3.65 2.41 3.43
N PHE A 54 -2.50 1.77 3.64
CA PHE A 54 -2.41 0.32 3.81
C PHE A 54 -1.57 -0.01 5.05
N CYS A 55 -2.14 -0.80 5.96
CA CYS A 55 -1.47 -1.27 7.17
C CYS A 55 -2.07 -2.58 7.67
N LEU A 56 -1.36 -3.22 8.61
CA LEU A 56 -1.90 -4.28 9.45
C LEU A 56 -2.19 -3.71 10.83
N LEU A 57 -3.35 -4.04 11.39
CA LEU A 57 -3.79 -3.62 12.71
C LEU A 57 -3.64 -4.78 13.69
N ASN A 58 -3.14 -4.51 14.88
CA ASN A 58 -3.13 -5.47 15.98
C ASN A 58 -4.51 -5.57 16.66
N GLU A 59 -4.64 -6.40 17.70
CA GLU A 59 -5.91 -6.62 18.41
C GLU A 59 -6.47 -5.36 19.10
N GLN A 60 -5.64 -4.34 19.34
CA GLN A 60 -6.09 -3.03 19.86
C GLN A 60 -6.45 -2.05 18.74
N GLY A 61 -6.48 -2.48 17.48
CA GLY A 61 -6.77 -1.65 16.31
C GLY A 61 -5.65 -0.68 15.94
N LYS A 62 -4.42 -0.90 16.43
CA LYS A 62 -3.27 -0.02 16.16
C LYS A 62 -2.40 -0.58 15.03
N PRO A 63 -1.89 0.25 14.10
CA PRO A 63 -0.96 -0.20 13.07
C PRO A 63 0.32 -0.83 13.64
N ALA A 64 0.65 -2.04 13.18
CA ALA A 64 1.80 -2.80 13.62
C ALA A 64 2.35 -3.69 12.49
N THR A 65 3.64 -4.03 12.57
CA THR A 65 4.33 -4.97 11.67
C THR A 65 4.98 -6.13 12.42
N VAL A 66 4.84 -6.15 13.75
CA VAL A 66 5.33 -7.22 14.63
C VAL A 66 4.20 -7.63 15.55
N PHE A 67 3.88 -8.92 15.56
CA PHE A 67 2.78 -9.51 16.33
C PHE A 67 3.32 -10.67 17.17
N LYS A 68 2.64 -10.97 18.28
CA LYS A 68 2.96 -12.15 19.08
C LYS A 68 2.43 -13.42 18.43
N GLU A 69 3.09 -14.55 18.69
CA GLU A 69 2.52 -15.85 18.34
C GLU A 69 1.12 -16.03 18.96
N GLY A 70 0.17 -16.43 18.13
CA GLY A 70 -1.24 -16.58 18.52
C GLY A 70 -2.05 -15.28 18.53
N GLU A 71 -1.44 -14.12 18.33
CA GLU A 71 -2.14 -12.85 18.18
C GLU A 71 -2.84 -12.77 16.82
N ASN A 72 -4.05 -12.23 16.80
CA ASN A 72 -4.75 -11.93 15.56
C ASN A 72 -4.33 -10.57 15.00
N PHE A 73 -4.51 -10.38 13.69
CA PHE A 73 -4.29 -9.09 13.04
C PHE A 73 -5.33 -8.85 11.96
N THR A 74 -5.50 -7.59 11.59
CA THR A 74 -6.49 -7.16 10.59
C THR A 74 -5.81 -6.41 9.47
N PHE A 75 -6.06 -6.82 8.23
CA PHE A 75 -5.67 -6.04 7.06
C PHE A 75 -6.57 -4.81 6.98
N SER A 76 -5.96 -3.65 6.74
CA SER A 76 -6.69 -2.39 6.68
C SER A 76 -6.23 -1.58 5.47
N PHE A 77 -7.14 -1.41 4.51
CA PHE A 77 -6.96 -0.54 3.35
C PHE A 77 -8.04 0.53 3.36
N LEU A 78 -7.61 1.79 3.30
CA LEU A 78 -8.48 2.94 3.38
C LEU A 78 -8.32 3.77 2.12
N LEU A 79 -9.46 4.19 1.57
CA LEU A 79 -9.57 5.14 0.48
C LEU A 79 -10.24 6.38 1.04
N ASN A 80 -9.47 7.44 1.25
CA ASN A 80 -9.98 8.70 1.76
C ASN A 80 -10.13 9.70 0.61
N ASN A 81 -11.37 10.01 0.25
CA ASN A 81 -11.68 11.09 -0.68
C ASN A 81 -11.45 12.41 0.04
N ILE A 82 -10.49 13.21 -0.41
CA ILE A 82 -10.19 14.53 0.17
C ILE A 82 -10.68 15.68 -0.74
N THR A 83 -11.43 15.35 -1.78
CA THR A 83 -12.07 16.32 -2.67
C THR A 83 -13.45 16.71 -2.14
N GLN A 84 -14.05 17.73 -2.77
CA GLN A 84 -15.41 18.19 -2.49
C GLN A 84 -16.46 17.50 -3.37
N ASP A 85 -16.03 16.63 -4.28
CA ASP A 85 -16.88 15.93 -5.24
C ASP A 85 -16.91 14.42 -4.91
N ASP A 86 -17.98 13.73 -5.30
CA ASP A 86 -18.04 12.27 -5.24
C ASP A 86 -16.98 11.64 -6.16
N ILE A 87 -16.43 10.50 -5.74
CA ILE A 87 -15.53 9.70 -6.56
C ILE A 87 -16.13 8.32 -6.77
N SER A 88 -16.27 7.91 -8.02
CA SER A 88 -16.57 6.51 -8.37
C SER A 88 -15.28 5.75 -8.60
N VAL A 89 -15.09 4.64 -7.89
CA VAL A 89 -13.89 3.79 -7.98
C VAL A 89 -14.29 2.46 -8.60
N SER A 90 -13.61 2.04 -9.67
CA SER A 90 -13.78 0.68 -10.20
C SER A 90 -13.39 -0.35 -9.15
N ALA A 91 -14.28 -1.31 -8.91
CA ALA A 91 -14.08 -2.34 -7.90
C ALA A 91 -13.05 -3.41 -8.27
N ASP A 92 -12.53 -3.39 -9.51
CA ASP A 92 -11.66 -4.45 -10.05
C ASP A 92 -10.28 -4.52 -9.39
N PHE A 93 -9.87 -3.50 -8.64
CA PHE A 93 -8.62 -3.55 -7.89
C PHE A 93 -8.65 -4.58 -6.75
N ILE A 94 -9.84 -4.95 -6.26
CA ILE A 94 -10.03 -6.01 -5.26
C ILE A 94 -10.03 -7.35 -6.00
N ASN A 95 -8.84 -7.92 -6.16
CA ASN A 95 -8.59 -9.16 -6.89
C ASN A 95 -8.24 -10.33 -5.94
N ASN A 96 -7.96 -11.49 -6.51
CA ASN A 96 -7.69 -12.72 -5.74
C ASN A 96 -6.39 -12.69 -4.91
N ASP A 97 -5.51 -11.70 -5.15
CA ASP A 97 -4.27 -11.53 -4.39
C ASP A 97 -4.39 -10.41 -3.34
N PHE A 98 -5.51 -9.71 -3.31
CA PHE A 98 -5.77 -8.65 -2.34
C PHE A 98 -5.78 -9.24 -0.91
N TYR A 99 -4.82 -8.81 -0.09
CA TYR A 99 -4.52 -9.33 1.26
C TYR A 99 -3.99 -10.77 1.33
N ARG A 100 -3.48 -11.31 0.22
CA ARG A 100 -2.80 -12.58 0.26
C ARG A 100 -1.51 -12.49 1.06
N VAL A 101 -1.24 -13.52 1.84
CA VAL A 101 -0.06 -13.63 2.69
C VAL A 101 0.88 -14.68 2.15
N TYR A 102 2.15 -14.33 2.15
CA TYR A 102 3.23 -15.25 1.87
C TYR A 102 4.19 -15.26 3.05
N GLN A 103 4.81 -16.40 3.31
CA GLN A 103 6.00 -16.47 4.15
C GLN A 103 7.22 -15.95 3.37
N SER A 104 8.27 -15.51 4.05
CA SER A 104 9.49 -14.95 3.43
C SER A 104 10.18 -15.86 2.41
N ASN A 105 9.94 -17.18 2.48
CA ASN A 105 10.38 -18.16 1.50
C ASN A 105 9.42 -18.32 0.30
N ASN A 106 8.48 -17.40 0.12
CA ASN A 106 7.40 -17.39 -0.88
C ASN A 106 6.36 -18.51 -0.73
N THR A 107 6.28 -19.18 0.43
CA THR A 107 5.18 -20.14 0.69
C THR A 107 3.87 -19.37 0.85
N ASP A 108 2.88 -19.65 -0.01
CA ASP A 108 1.54 -19.09 0.07
C ASP A 108 0.84 -19.54 1.37
N ARG A 109 0.34 -18.58 2.14
CA ARG A 109 -0.45 -18.81 3.36
C ARG A 109 -1.95 -18.54 3.12
N GLY A 110 -2.31 -18.06 1.94
CA GLY A 110 -3.66 -17.75 1.51
C GLY A 110 -4.11 -16.34 1.88
N THR A 111 -5.42 -16.13 1.80
CA THR A 111 -6.10 -14.85 2.06
C THR A 111 -6.93 -14.93 3.35
N PRO A 112 -7.23 -13.80 4.00
CA PRO A 112 -8.11 -13.79 5.18
C PRO A 112 -9.56 -14.15 4.82
N TRP A 113 -10.01 -13.79 3.63
CA TRP A 113 -11.36 -14.02 3.14
C TRP A 113 -11.51 -15.38 2.45
N THR A 114 -12.73 -15.93 2.44
CA THR A 114 -13.13 -17.11 1.66
C THR A 114 -13.76 -16.75 0.32
N GLY A 115 -14.21 -15.51 0.17
CA GLY A 115 -14.64 -14.95 -1.11
C GLY A 115 -14.59 -13.42 -1.11
N ILE A 116 -14.65 -12.86 -2.31
CA ILE A 116 -14.84 -11.43 -2.55
C ILE A 116 -16.24 -11.29 -3.17
N TRP A 117 -17.01 -10.28 -2.73
CA TRP A 117 -18.38 -9.98 -3.16
C TRP A 117 -19.42 -10.95 -2.58
N CYS A 118 -19.67 -10.83 -1.28
CA CYS A 118 -20.66 -11.66 -0.59
C CYS A 118 -22.07 -11.43 -1.12
N GLU A 119 -22.83 -12.52 -1.15
CA GLU A 119 -24.23 -12.63 -1.59
C GLU A 119 -24.45 -12.62 -3.10
N PHE A 120 -25.56 -13.23 -3.52
CA PHE A 120 -26.13 -13.31 -4.87
C PHE A 120 -26.46 -11.94 -5.50
N SER A 121 -25.88 -10.85 -4.98
CA SER A 121 -25.94 -9.51 -5.53
C SER A 121 -24.95 -9.40 -6.69
N ARG A 122 -25.33 -8.69 -7.76
CA ARG A 122 -24.42 -8.43 -8.88
C ARG A 122 -23.21 -7.69 -8.33
N LYS A 123 -22.00 -8.27 -8.45
CA LYS A 123 -20.72 -7.62 -8.11
C LYS A 123 -20.80 -6.16 -8.57
N PRO A 124 -20.83 -5.17 -7.66
CA PRO A 124 -20.82 -3.78 -8.08
C PRO A 124 -19.52 -3.57 -8.85
N THR A 125 -19.63 -3.07 -10.08
CA THR A 125 -18.47 -2.72 -10.90
C THR A 125 -17.75 -1.49 -10.36
N GLU A 126 -18.45 -0.71 -9.52
CA GLU A 126 -18.00 0.57 -9.00
C GLU A 126 -18.39 0.74 -7.52
N MET A 127 -17.57 1.47 -6.78
CA MET A 127 -17.80 1.91 -5.40
C MET A 127 -17.76 3.44 -5.36
N ASN A 128 -18.86 4.06 -4.95
CA ASN A 128 -18.90 5.50 -4.72
C ASN A 128 -18.32 5.84 -3.34
N ILE A 129 -17.51 6.91 -3.30
CA ILE A 129 -16.93 7.47 -2.09
C ILE A 129 -17.32 8.94 -2.01
N ASP A 130 -18.20 9.25 -1.06
CA ASP A 130 -18.72 10.60 -0.83
C ASP A 130 -17.58 11.60 -0.52
N PRO A 131 -17.76 12.91 -0.78
CA PRO A 131 -16.79 13.96 -0.50
C PRO A 131 -16.29 13.93 0.94
N LEU A 132 -14.98 14.13 1.13
CA LEU A 132 -14.36 14.22 2.46
C LEU A 132 -14.61 13.00 3.36
N THR A 133 -14.96 11.85 2.78
CA THR A 133 -15.21 10.61 3.51
C THR A 133 -14.15 9.55 3.24
N THR A 134 -14.15 8.52 4.09
CA THR A 134 -13.24 7.38 3.97
C THR A 134 -14.02 6.10 3.75
N ARG A 135 -13.74 5.41 2.65
CA ARG A 135 -14.11 4.00 2.48
C ARG A 135 -13.06 3.11 3.14
N LYS A 136 -13.51 2.20 4.00
CA LYS A 136 -12.67 1.21 4.67
C LYS A 136 -12.94 -0.17 4.09
N LEU A 137 -11.88 -0.96 3.99
CA LEU A 137 -11.89 -2.34 3.50
C LEU A 137 -11.14 -3.22 4.50
N ASN A 138 -11.56 -3.28 5.75
CA ASN A 138 -10.89 -4.08 6.76
C ASN A 138 -11.24 -5.57 6.60
N CYS A 139 -10.26 -6.45 6.82
CA CYS A 139 -10.48 -7.89 6.84
C CYS A 139 -9.59 -8.55 7.90
N PRO A 140 -10.16 -9.11 8.98
CA PRO A 140 -9.35 -9.79 9.99
C PRO A 140 -8.76 -11.09 9.44
N TRP A 141 -7.57 -11.48 9.87
CA TRP A 141 -7.00 -12.78 9.49
C TRP A 141 -7.82 -13.94 10.05
N LYS A 142 -8.14 -13.87 11.34
CA LYS A 142 -8.97 -14.82 12.07
C LYS A 142 -10.28 -14.16 12.51
N LEU A 143 -11.41 -14.85 12.35
CA LEU A 143 -12.68 -14.37 12.88
C LEU A 143 -12.70 -14.46 14.41
N THR A 144 -13.31 -13.47 15.04
CA THR A 144 -13.66 -13.49 16.46
C THR A 144 -15.14 -13.14 16.59
N ASN A 145 -15.71 -13.27 17.79
CA ASN A 145 -17.12 -12.92 18.01
C ASN A 145 -17.42 -11.45 17.69
N ASP A 146 -16.41 -10.58 17.83
CA ASP A 146 -16.55 -9.13 17.72
C ASP A 146 -15.99 -8.56 16.42
N THR A 147 -15.32 -9.38 15.60
CA THR A 147 -14.71 -8.93 14.34
C THR A 147 -15.42 -9.51 13.13
N ARG A 148 -15.76 -8.64 12.18
CA ARG A 148 -16.31 -9.00 10.87
C ARG A 148 -15.54 -8.25 9.78
N PRO A 149 -15.36 -8.86 8.59
CA PRO A 149 -14.81 -8.14 7.46
C PRO A 149 -15.76 -7.02 7.01
N ASP A 150 -15.19 -5.93 6.52
CA ASP A 150 -15.94 -4.92 5.77
C ASP A 150 -16.34 -5.50 4.40
N TYR A 151 -17.54 -5.12 3.92
CA TYR A 151 -17.94 -5.43 2.54
C TYR A 151 -16.90 -4.86 1.56
N PRO A 152 -16.40 -5.66 0.58
CA PRO A 152 -17.05 -6.84 0.01
C PRO A 152 -16.52 -8.21 0.47
N PHE A 153 -15.64 -8.26 1.47
CA PHE A 153 -14.99 -9.52 1.83
C PHE A 153 -15.91 -10.44 2.61
N CYS A 154 -15.81 -11.73 2.32
CA CYS A 154 -16.55 -12.79 3.01
C CYS A 154 -15.60 -13.65 3.81
N MET A 155 -16.03 -14.05 5.00
CA MET A 155 -15.34 -15.06 5.79
C MET A 155 -16.37 -16.07 6.26
N SER A 156 -16.58 -17.12 5.45
CA SER A 156 -17.41 -18.28 5.83
C SER A 156 -16.67 -19.22 6.79
N GLU A 157 -15.34 -19.15 6.78
CA GLU A 157 -14.45 -19.94 7.63
C GLU A 157 -13.42 -19.01 8.26
N SER A 158 -12.99 -19.35 9.47
CA SER A 158 -11.92 -18.64 10.17
C SER A 158 -10.57 -19.27 9.85
N LYS A 159 -9.52 -18.47 9.67
CA LYS A 159 -8.15 -18.98 9.64
C LYS A 159 -7.64 -19.30 11.03
N GLU A 160 -6.66 -20.19 11.09
CA GLU A 160 -5.79 -20.29 12.27
C GLU A 160 -4.73 -19.20 12.27
N THR A 161 -4.26 -18.85 13.46
CA THR A 161 -3.16 -17.89 13.63
C THR A 161 -1.91 -18.37 12.90
N LEU A 162 -1.14 -17.42 12.35
CA LEU A 162 0.13 -17.75 11.73
C LEU A 162 1.15 -18.20 12.78
N PRO A 163 1.97 -19.23 12.50
CA PRO A 163 3.08 -19.60 13.37
C PRO A 163 4.17 -18.54 13.34
N LYS A 164 5.15 -18.62 14.25
CA LYS A 164 6.32 -17.72 14.24
C LYS A 164 7.01 -17.73 12.89
N GLY A 165 7.44 -16.55 12.46
CA GLY A 165 8.16 -16.37 11.19
C GLY A 165 8.01 -14.98 10.60
N ASP A 166 8.67 -14.79 9.47
CA ASP A 166 8.63 -13.57 8.67
C ASP A 166 7.71 -13.78 7.46
N TYR A 167 6.87 -12.79 7.20
CA TYR A 167 5.80 -12.84 6.21
C TYR A 167 5.73 -11.54 5.42
N TYR A 168 5.04 -11.58 4.30
CA TYR A 168 4.69 -10.38 3.56
C TYR A 168 3.30 -10.49 2.92
N THR A 169 2.74 -9.33 2.62
CA THR A 169 1.54 -9.16 1.79
C THR A 169 1.78 -8.03 0.80
N THR A 170 1.20 -8.14 -0.38
CA THR A 170 1.30 -7.13 -1.43
C THR A 170 -0.06 -6.74 -1.96
N ILE A 171 -0.18 -5.48 -2.35
CA ILE A 171 -1.26 -4.98 -3.21
C ILE A 171 -0.56 -4.42 -4.44
N HIS A 172 -0.63 -5.15 -5.55
CA HIS A 172 -0.14 -4.69 -6.84
C HIS A 172 -1.29 -4.70 -7.83
N THR A 173 -1.79 -3.51 -8.17
CA THR A 173 -3.01 -3.38 -8.97
C THR A 173 -3.12 -2.02 -9.64
N GLN A 174 -3.95 -1.97 -10.67
CA GLN A 174 -4.31 -0.74 -11.34
C GLN A 174 -5.62 -0.21 -10.72
N PHE A 175 -5.53 0.97 -10.13
CA PHE A 175 -6.62 1.65 -9.47
C PHE A 175 -7.26 2.67 -10.43
N LYS A 176 -8.51 2.40 -10.84
CA LYS A 176 -9.27 3.25 -11.77
C LYS A 176 -10.38 3.97 -11.02
N TYR A 177 -10.49 5.27 -11.23
CA TYR A 177 -11.53 6.07 -10.60
C TYR A 177 -11.90 7.27 -11.45
N ALA A 178 -13.09 7.80 -11.23
CA ALA A 178 -13.62 8.94 -11.94
C ALA A 178 -14.20 9.96 -10.96
N THR A 179 -14.01 11.22 -11.30
CA THR A 179 -14.80 12.34 -10.78
C THR A 179 -15.84 12.70 -11.82
N HIS A 180 -16.76 13.63 -11.52
CA HIS A 180 -17.70 14.15 -12.53
C HIS A 180 -17.04 14.78 -13.76
N LYS A 181 -15.73 15.11 -13.70
CA LYS A 181 -15.01 15.85 -14.75
C LYS A 181 -13.99 15.01 -15.51
N GLU A 182 -13.38 14.03 -14.86
CA GLU A 182 -12.17 13.36 -15.36
C GLU A 182 -12.09 11.91 -14.84
N GLN A 183 -11.45 11.06 -15.64
CA GLN A 183 -11.13 9.67 -15.30
C GLN A 183 -9.62 9.53 -15.07
N PHE A 184 -9.25 8.76 -14.06
CA PHE A 184 -7.89 8.53 -13.63
C PHE A 184 -7.58 7.04 -13.59
N THR A 185 -6.31 6.70 -13.79
CA THR A 185 -5.81 5.34 -13.69
C THR A 185 -4.42 5.40 -13.10
N GLU A 186 -4.22 4.74 -11.97
CA GLU A 186 -3.00 4.79 -11.18
C GLU A 186 -2.53 3.38 -10.85
N ASN A 187 -1.26 3.07 -11.09
CA ASN A 187 -0.68 1.80 -10.64
C ASN A 187 -0.23 1.96 -9.18
N ILE A 188 -0.70 1.08 -8.31
CA ILE A 188 -0.25 1.02 -6.93
C ILE A 188 0.47 -0.30 -6.68
N HIS A 189 1.64 -0.22 -6.04
CA HIS A 189 2.40 -1.39 -5.61
C HIS A 189 2.83 -1.19 -4.16
N PHE A 190 2.03 -1.74 -3.24
CA PHE A 190 2.28 -1.67 -1.81
C PHE A 190 2.74 -3.03 -1.28
N LYS A 191 3.73 -3.03 -0.39
CA LYS A 191 4.22 -4.24 0.27
C LYS A 191 4.41 -4.01 1.76
N ILE A 192 3.83 -4.89 2.57
CA ILE A 192 4.07 -4.92 4.01
C ILE A 192 4.81 -6.20 4.32
N ASN A 193 6.03 -6.10 4.84
CA ASN A 193 6.69 -7.20 5.52
C ASN A 193 6.35 -7.14 7.01
N PHE A 194 6.01 -8.26 7.61
CA PHE A 194 5.61 -8.36 9.00
C PHE A 194 6.14 -9.64 9.64
N LYS A 195 6.15 -9.68 10.97
CA LYS A 195 6.73 -10.78 11.76
C LYS A 195 5.81 -11.26 12.85
N ILE A 196 5.79 -12.58 13.06
CA ILE A 196 5.16 -13.24 14.22
C ILE A 196 6.26 -13.78 15.14
N GLN A 197 6.25 -13.43 16.43
CA GLN A 197 7.32 -13.79 17.40
C GLN A 197 6.86 -14.25 18.77
#